data_AF-A0A7C7P2Q6-F1
#
_entry.id   AF-A0A7C7P2Q6-F1
#
_cell.length_a   1.000
_cell.length_b   1.000
_cell.length_c   1.000
_cell.angle_alpha   90.00
_cell.angle_beta   90.00
_cell.angle_gamma   90.00
#
_symmetry.space_group_name_H-M   'P 1'
#
loop_
_entity.id
_entity.type
_entity.pdbx_description
1 polymer ?
#
loop_
_entity_poly.entity_id
_entity_poly.type
_entity_poly.pdbx_seq_one_letter_code
_entity_poly.pdbx_strand_id
1 'polypeptide(L)'
;MKKLILLLTIVVLFACKEEQKQAEPEAKQEDTFKPITDADIESGVIYEANIRQYSPEGTFNAFTKDIPVLKDLGVKVIWVMPINPISEVKRKATDGQFTSDIEDEKERAKYLGSYYSVSDYKAINPEFGNLED
;
A
#
# COMPACT_ATOMS: atom_id res chain seq x y z
N MET A 1 53.61 37.32 -0.65
CA MET A 1 53.19 35.91 -0.86
C MET A 1 52.32 35.36 0.27
N LYS A 2 52.66 35.51 1.56
CA LYS A 2 51.79 35.07 2.69
C LYS A 2 50.40 35.73 2.74
N LYS A 3 50.29 37.02 2.38
CA LYS A 3 48.98 37.71 2.31
C LYS A 3 48.10 37.24 1.14
N LEU A 4 48.70 36.71 0.07
CA LEU A 4 47.97 36.19 -1.09
C LEU A 4 47.44 34.77 -0.83
N ILE A 5 48.23 33.96 -0.10
CA ILE A 5 47.82 32.63 0.37
C ILE A 5 46.67 32.73 1.39
N LEU A 6 46.69 33.76 2.26
CA LEU A 6 45.63 34.01 3.24
C LEU A 6 44.31 34.48 2.58
N LEU A 7 44.39 35.23 1.48
CA LEU A 7 43.20 35.64 0.73
C LEU A 7 42.57 34.46 -0.03
N LEU A 8 43.41 33.57 -0.59
CA LEU A 8 42.93 32.39 -1.32
C LEU A 8 42.26 31.36 -0.41
N THR A 9 42.69 31.25 0.85
CA THR A 9 42.07 30.36 1.84
C THR A 9 40.71 30.85 2.35
N ILE A 10 40.47 32.16 2.37
CA ILE A 10 39.17 32.74 2.76
C ILE A 10 38.12 32.52 1.67
N VAL A 11 38.49 32.55 0.39
CA VAL A 11 37.55 32.36 -0.73
C VAL A 11 37.03 30.92 -0.82
N VAL A 12 37.86 29.93 -0.46
CA VAL A 12 37.45 28.50 -0.47
C VAL A 12 36.42 28.18 0.63
N LEU A 13 36.44 28.89 1.75
CA LEU A 13 35.49 28.69 2.85
C LEU A 13 34.09 29.24 2.57
N PHE A 14 33.93 30.19 1.64
CA PHE A 14 32.62 30.74 1.25
C PHE A 14 31.96 30.00 0.08
N ALA A 15 32.68 29.12 -0.63
CA ALA A 15 32.15 28.36 -1.77
C ALA A 15 31.38 27.10 -1.36
N CYS A 16 31.52 26.64 -0.11
CA CYS A 16 30.70 25.58 0.47
C CYS A 16 29.53 26.19 1.27
N LYS A 17 28.71 27.01 0.62
CA LYS A 17 27.39 27.32 1.14
C LYS A 17 26.42 26.36 0.49
N GLU A 18 26.30 25.19 1.10
CA GLU A 18 25.30 24.18 0.77
C GLU A 18 23.92 24.86 0.86
N GLU A 19 23.26 25.05 -0.28
CA GLU A 19 21.86 25.44 -0.30
C GLU A 19 21.09 24.35 0.44
N GLN A 20 20.68 24.65 1.66
CA GLN A 20 19.65 23.88 2.33
C GLN A 20 18.41 23.96 1.44
N LYS A 21 18.21 22.91 0.65
CA LYS A 21 16.93 22.62 0.03
C LYS A 21 15.95 22.48 1.18
N GLN A 22 15.27 23.59 1.46
CA GLN A 22 14.25 23.69 2.47
C GLN A 22 13.26 22.58 2.15
N ALA A 23 13.21 21.56 3.01
CA ALA A 23 12.16 20.57 2.96
C ALA A 23 10.86 21.36 3.00
N GLU A 24 10.13 21.33 1.89
CA GLU A 24 8.78 21.83 1.83
C GLU A 24 8.05 21.17 3.00
N PRO A 25 7.45 21.93 3.93
CA PRO A 25 6.76 21.32 5.05
C PRO A 25 5.69 20.42 4.44
N GLU A 26 5.80 19.10 4.68
CA GLU A 26 4.71 18.18 4.41
C GLU A 26 3.44 18.84 4.95
N ALA A 27 2.54 19.19 4.04
CA ALA A 27 1.27 19.77 4.40
C ALA A 27 0.62 18.77 5.35
N LYS A 28 0.51 19.14 6.63
CA LYS A 28 -0.35 18.42 7.57
C LYS A 28 -1.75 18.51 7.00
N GLN A 29 -2.13 17.49 6.26
CA GLN A 29 -3.47 17.29 5.78
C GLN A 29 -4.31 17.04 7.04
N GLU A 30 -4.95 18.09 7.56
CA GLU A 30 -6.02 17.92 8.53
C GLU A 30 -7.17 17.24 7.80
N ASP A 31 -7.11 15.91 7.72
CA ASP A 31 -8.20 15.11 7.18
C ASP A 31 -9.38 15.22 8.15
N THR A 32 -10.24 16.19 7.87
CA THR A 32 -11.57 16.27 8.43
C THR A 32 -12.43 15.21 7.73
N PHE A 33 -12.24 13.95 8.10
CA PHE A 33 -13.13 12.87 7.69
C PHE A 33 -14.55 13.20 8.16
N LYS A 34 -15.50 13.28 7.23
CA LYS A 34 -16.92 13.39 7.61
C LYS A 34 -17.33 12.05 8.24
N PRO A 35 -17.88 12.05 9.47
CA PRO A 35 -18.35 10.82 10.09
C PRO A 35 -19.50 10.23 9.27
N ILE A 36 -19.59 8.89 9.27
CA ILE A 36 -20.73 8.16 8.71
C ILE A 36 -22.00 8.58 9.48
N THR A 37 -23.08 8.86 8.75
CA THR A 37 -24.38 9.23 9.31
C THR A 37 -25.37 8.07 9.29
N ASP A 38 -26.46 8.15 10.06
CA ASP A 38 -27.55 7.16 10.02
C ASP A 38 -28.11 6.96 8.61
N ALA A 39 -28.20 8.04 7.81
CA ALA A 39 -28.65 7.97 6.42
C ALA A 39 -27.66 7.21 5.52
N ASP A 40 -26.35 7.34 5.76
CA ASP A 40 -25.34 6.55 5.05
C ASP A 40 -25.41 5.06 5.43
N ILE A 41 -25.80 4.74 6.68
CA ILE A 41 -26.02 3.35 7.12
C ILE A 41 -27.29 2.77 6.48
N GLU A 42 -28.37 3.56 6.41
CA GLU A 42 -29.67 3.12 5.88
C GLU A 42 -29.63 2.86 4.37
N SER A 43 -28.86 3.64 3.61
CA SER A 43 -28.94 3.67 2.14
C SER A 43 -27.59 3.66 1.40
N GLY A 44 -26.47 3.57 2.12
CA GLY A 44 -25.14 3.63 1.51
C GLY A 44 -24.83 2.43 0.62
N VAL A 45 -24.12 2.69 -0.48
CA VAL A 45 -23.62 1.63 -1.37
C VAL A 45 -22.28 1.13 -0.84
N ILE A 46 -22.20 -0.19 -0.63
CA ILE A 46 -20.97 -0.90 -0.25
C ILE A 46 -20.38 -1.53 -1.51
N TYR A 47 -19.09 -1.29 -1.75
CA TYR A 47 -18.33 -1.91 -2.83
C TYR A 47 -17.26 -2.83 -2.24
N GLU A 48 -17.40 -4.13 -2.44
CA GLU A 48 -16.39 -5.10 -2.03
C GLU A 48 -15.26 -5.17 -3.07
N ALA A 49 -14.02 -5.00 -2.62
CA ALA A 49 -12.83 -4.97 -3.46
C ALA A 49 -11.86 -6.10 -3.11
N ASN A 50 -11.52 -6.90 -4.12
CA ASN A 50 -10.41 -7.86 -4.07
C ASN A 50 -9.18 -7.24 -4.71
N ILE A 51 -8.23 -6.77 -3.89
CA ILE A 51 -7.06 -6.02 -4.38
C ILE A 51 -6.26 -6.80 -5.41
N ARG A 52 -6.01 -8.10 -5.18
CA ARG A 52 -5.29 -8.98 -6.12
C ARG A 52 -5.93 -9.00 -7.51
N GLN A 53 -7.25 -9.08 -7.57
CA GLN A 53 -7.99 -9.31 -8.81
C GLN A 53 -8.55 -8.03 -9.43
N TYR A 54 -8.47 -6.90 -8.72
CA TYR A 54 -9.00 -5.64 -9.16
C TYR A 54 -8.29 -5.11 -10.41
N SER A 55 -6.96 -5.22 -10.44
CA SER A 55 -6.13 -4.78 -11.56
C SER A 55 -5.05 -5.81 -11.91
N PRO A 56 -4.40 -5.72 -13.08
CA PRO A 56 -3.27 -6.58 -13.43
C PRO A 56 -2.10 -6.48 -12.44
N GLU A 57 -1.88 -5.31 -11.85
CA GLU A 57 -0.83 -5.09 -10.84
C GLU A 57 -1.19 -5.73 -9.50
N GLY A 58 -2.48 -5.77 -9.15
CA GLY A 58 -2.94 -6.38 -7.90
C GLY A 58 -2.50 -5.66 -6.63
N THR A 59 -2.32 -4.32 -6.68
CA THR A 59 -1.74 -3.52 -5.58
C THR A 59 -2.68 -2.42 -5.07
N PHE A 60 -2.44 -1.94 -3.85
CA PHE A 60 -3.17 -0.79 -3.29
C PHE A 60 -3.05 0.45 -4.17
N ASN A 61 -1.84 0.79 -4.59
CA ASN A 61 -1.58 1.94 -5.45
C ASN A 61 -2.30 1.90 -6.80
N ALA A 62 -2.57 0.71 -7.33
CA ALA A 62 -3.39 0.57 -8.54
C ALA A 62 -4.87 0.80 -8.22
N PHE A 63 -5.37 0.23 -7.12
CA PHE A 63 -6.76 0.41 -6.68
C PHE A 63 -7.09 1.86 -6.29
N THR A 64 -6.19 2.55 -5.60
CA THR A 64 -6.45 3.91 -5.07
C THR A 64 -6.69 4.95 -6.17
N LYS A 65 -6.17 4.73 -7.38
CA LYS A 65 -6.40 5.60 -8.55
C LYS A 65 -7.88 5.71 -8.92
N ASP A 66 -8.67 4.68 -8.63
CA ASP A 66 -10.09 4.62 -8.99
C ASP A 66 -11.03 4.99 -7.83
N ILE A 67 -10.51 5.24 -6.62
CA ILE A 67 -11.31 5.73 -5.49
C ILE A 67 -12.13 6.98 -5.85
N PRO A 68 -11.59 7.99 -6.59
CA PRO A 68 -12.39 9.12 -7.05
C PRO A 68 -13.58 8.70 -7.91
N VAL A 69 -13.40 7.71 -8.80
CA VAL A 69 -14.47 7.19 -9.66
C VAL A 69 -15.53 6.44 -8.83
N LEU A 70 -15.10 5.60 -7.88
CA LEU A 70 -16.02 4.91 -6.97
C LEU A 70 -16.86 5.90 -6.15
N LYS A 71 -16.25 7.00 -5.71
CA LYS A 71 -16.94 8.08 -5.02
C LYS A 71 -17.99 8.76 -5.93
N ASP A 72 -17.65 9.03 -7.19
CA ASP A 72 -18.59 9.60 -8.17
C ASP A 72 -19.77 8.64 -8.49
N LEU A 73 -19.54 7.33 -8.40
CA LEU A 73 -20.59 6.30 -8.50
C LEU A 73 -21.48 6.20 -7.25
N GLY A 74 -21.19 6.98 -6.20
CA GLY A 74 -21.97 7.00 -4.96
C GLY A 74 -21.61 5.90 -3.96
N VAL A 75 -20.48 5.21 -4.15
CA VAL A 75 -19.95 4.26 -3.16
C VAL A 75 -19.66 5.02 -1.87
N LYS A 76 -20.20 4.52 -0.75
CA LYS A 76 -20.01 5.09 0.59
C LYS A 76 -19.00 4.32 1.40
N VAL A 77 -18.96 3.00 1.23
CA VAL A 77 -18.06 2.10 1.96
C VAL A 77 -17.35 1.22 0.97
N ILE A 78 -16.02 1.17 1.07
CA ILE A 78 -15.22 0.17 0.38
C ILE A 78 -14.94 -0.95 1.38
N TRP A 79 -15.44 -2.14 1.11
CA TRP A 79 -15.12 -3.34 1.87
C TRP A 79 -13.93 -4.03 1.20
N VAL A 80 -12.74 -3.89 1.77
CA VAL A 80 -11.57 -4.58 1.27
C VAL A 80 -11.57 -6.03 1.79
N MET A 81 -11.46 -7.01 0.89
CA MET A 81 -11.18 -8.41 1.26
C MET A 81 -9.89 -8.50 2.08
N PRO A 82 -9.65 -9.57 2.88
CA PRO A 82 -8.46 -9.65 3.73
C PRO A 82 -7.15 -9.39 2.97
N ILE A 83 -6.37 -8.45 3.50
CA ILE A 83 -5.13 -7.95 2.90
C ILE A 83 -3.87 -8.47 3.58
N ASN A 84 -4.04 -9.35 4.57
CA ASN A 84 -2.96 -9.88 5.40
C ASN A 84 -2.29 -11.09 4.73
N PRO A 85 -1.07 -11.48 5.16
CA PRO A 85 -0.41 -12.68 4.66
C PRO A 85 -1.27 -13.94 4.82
N ILE A 86 -1.25 -14.78 3.78
CA ILE A 86 -2.01 -16.03 3.73
C ILE A 86 -1.16 -17.19 4.26
N SER A 87 -1.70 -17.92 5.23
CA SER A 87 -1.09 -19.12 5.81
C SER A 87 -0.69 -20.15 4.75
N GLU A 88 0.48 -20.75 4.97
CA GLU A 88 1.00 -21.88 4.19
C GLU A 88 0.51 -23.23 4.72
N VAL A 89 0.20 -23.31 6.01
CA VAL A 89 -0.24 -24.56 6.64
C VAL A 89 -1.66 -24.88 6.20
N LYS A 90 -1.85 -26.09 5.63
CA LYS A 90 -3.14 -26.53 5.06
C LYS A 90 -3.72 -25.50 4.09
N ARG A 91 -2.86 -24.85 3.31
CA ARG A 91 -3.27 -23.93 2.25
C ARG A 91 -4.09 -24.69 1.22
N LYS A 92 -5.30 -24.21 0.94
CA LYS A 92 -6.19 -24.81 -0.06
C LYS A 92 -5.59 -24.66 -1.47
N ALA A 93 -5.67 -25.74 -2.24
CA ALA A 93 -5.36 -25.73 -3.67
C ALA A 93 -6.66 -25.61 -4.48
N THR A 94 -7.22 -26.73 -4.90
CA THR A 94 -8.55 -26.84 -5.50
C THR A 94 -9.54 -27.39 -4.47
N ASP A 95 -10.80 -27.59 -4.87
CA ASP A 95 -11.84 -28.12 -4.00
C ASP A 95 -11.43 -29.45 -3.35
N GLY A 96 -11.32 -29.44 -2.02
CA GLY A 96 -10.97 -30.60 -1.22
C GLY A 96 -9.49 -30.97 -1.18
N GLN A 97 -8.60 -30.21 -1.84
CA GLN A 97 -7.15 -30.48 -1.87
C GLN A 97 -6.34 -29.38 -1.19
N PHE A 98 -5.19 -29.76 -0.64
CA PHE A 98 -4.21 -28.83 -0.09
C PHE A 98 -2.97 -28.73 -0.98
N THR A 99 -2.25 -27.62 -0.89
CA THR A 99 -0.99 -27.43 -1.61
C THR A 99 0.08 -28.46 -1.21
N SER A 100 -0.03 -29.06 -0.03
CA SER A 100 0.81 -30.17 0.43
C SER A 100 0.63 -31.45 -0.39
N ASP A 101 -0.51 -31.59 -1.09
CA ASP A 101 -0.83 -32.78 -1.88
C ASP A 101 -0.23 -32.70 -3.30
N ILE A 102 0.37 -31.57 -3.66
CA ILE A 102 0.95 -31.29 -4.97
C ILE A 102 2.48 -31.40 -4.89
N GLU A 103 3.04 -32.41 -5.55
CA GLU A 103 4.49 -32.66 -5.58
C GLU A 103 5.25 -31.67 -6.47
N ASP A 104 4.68 -31.31 -7.63
CA ASP A 104 5.31 -30.37 -8.55
C ASP A 104 5.27 -28.94 -7.98
N GLU A 105 6.45 -28.36 -7.76
CA GLU A 105 6.56 -27.08 -7.08
C GLU A 105 5.99 -25.92 -7.91
N LYS A 106 6.11 -25.99 -9.24
CA LYS A 106 5.63 -24.94 -10.15
C LYS A 106 4.11 -24.94 -10.22
N GLU A 107 3.51 -26.12 -10.20
CA GLU A 107 2.07 -26.29 -10.12
C GLU A 107 1.54 -25.84 -8.76
N ARG A 108 2.18 -26.28 -7.67
CA ARG A 108 1.84 -25.89 -6.29
C ARG A 108 1.86 -24.37 -6.09
N ALA A 109 2.81 -23.66 -6.70
CA ALA A 109 2.94 -22.20 -6.58
C ALA A 109 1.75 -21.41 -7.17
N LYS A 110 0.94 -22.01 -8.06
CA LYS A 110 -0.25 -21.36 -8.62
C LYS A 110 -1.40 -21.22 -7.61
N TYR A 111 -1.36 -22.01 -6.54
CA TYR A 111 -2.43 -22.08 -5.55
C TYR A 111 -2.14 -21.14 -4.38
N LEU A 112 -2.67 -19.92 -4.48
CA LEU A 112 -2.43 -18.84 -3.52
C LEU A 112 -3.21 -19.00 -2.20
N GLY A 113 -4.18 -19.92 -2.15
CA GLY A 113 -5.02 -20.15 -0.98
C GLY A 113 -6.13 -19.11 -0.80
N SER A 114 -6.79 -19.19 0.36
CA SER A 114 -7.89 -18.30 0.73
C SER A 114 -7.36 -17.04 1.40
N TYR A 115 -7.88 -15.87 1.01
CA TYR A 115 -7.64 -14.59 1.69
C TYR A 115 -7.97 -14.66 3.20
N TYR A 116 -8.97 -15.46 3.56
CA TYR A 116 -9.42 -15.60 4.96
C TYR A 116 -8.52 -16.52 5.81
N SER A 117 -7.53 -17.19 5.22
CA SER A 117 -6.57 -18.01 5.96
C SER A 117 -5.40 -17.16 6.47
N VAL A 118 -5.69 -16.14 7.27
CA VAL A 118 -4.69 -15.15 7.72
C VAL A 118 -3.66 -15.75 8.68
N SER A 119 -2.37 -15.54 8.42
CA SER A 119 -1.28 -15.96 9.31
C SER A 119 -0.80 -14.86 10.27
N ASP A 120 -0.92 -13.59 9.89
CA ASP A 120 -0.58 -12.44 10.74
C ASP A 120 -1.54 -11.27 10.47
N TYR A 121 -2.40 -10.97 11.43
CA TYR A 121 -3.41 -9.92 11.34
C TYR A 121 -2.84 -8.49 11.42
N LYS A 122 -1.55 -8.32 11.74
CA LYS A 122 -0.90 -7.01 11.86
C LYS A 122 -0.01 -6.69 10.66
N ALA A 123 0.32 -7.69 9.84
CA ALA A 123 1.14 -7.51 8.65
C ALA A 123 0.28 -7.28 7.41
N ILE A 124 0.85 -6.57 6.45
CA ILE A 124 0.31 -6.45 5.09
C ILE A 124 0.91 -7.56 4.23
N ASN A 125 0.08 -8.18 3.38
CA ASN A 125 0.57 -9.13 2.40
C ASN A 125 1.43 -8.37 1.38
N PRO A 126 2.73 -8.72 1.23
CA PRO A 126 3.64 -8.01 0.32
C PRO A 126 3.25 -8.10 -1.15
N GLU A 127 2.33 -8.99 -1.52
CA GLU A 127 1.71 -9.01 -2.85
C GLU A 127 0.95 -7.72 -3.16
N PHE A 128 0.35 -7.07 -2.16
CA PHE A 128 -0.52 -5.91 -2.36
C PHE A 128 0.21 -4.57 -2.17
N GLY A 129 1.29 -4.57 -1.38
CA GLY A 129 2.03 -3.37 -1.01
C GLY A 129 2.70 -3.50 0.36
N ASN A 130 3.02 -2.37 0.97
CA ASN A 130 3.56 -2.24 2.32
C ASN A 130 2.57 -1.48 3.24
N LEU A 131 3.02 -1.04 4.42
CA LEU A 131 2.17 -0.35 5.39
C LEU A 131 1.99 1.15 5.05
N GLU A 132 2.91 1.69 4.24
CA GLU A 132 2.94 3.07 3.80
C GLU A 132 2.08 3.34 2.55
N ASP A 133 1.76 2.30 1.78
CA ASP A 133 0.83 2.32 0.63
C ASP A 133 -0.65 2.47 1.06
#